data_AF-A0A942SBA4-F1
#
_entry.id   AF-A0A942SBA4-F1
#
_cell.length_a   1.000
_cell.length_b   1.000
_cell.length_c   1.000
_cell.angle_alpha   90.00
_cell.angle_beta   90.00
_cell.angle_gamma   90.00
#
_symmetry.space_group_name_H-M   'P 1'
#
loop_
_entity.id
_entity.type
_entity.pdbx_description
1 polymer ?
#
loop_
_entity_poly.entity_id
_entity_poly.type
_entity_poly.pdbx_seq_one_letter_code
_entity_poly.pdbx_strand_id
1 'polypeptide(L)'
;MDSDEARNPPLAILPAVRHNIMRRQLTILTIIIVGLYSCSTKDSNVQQVTADNSTFSDKDFSSIELFPVDSFSGNKYKIKEINYNIVYLDFYGDKDAERFIARKTTTTEAHTGMEGQNRLIQIDLLPLNNPEKAVLTIKHNCDDIFLEFGNYKTVKYGCCGGEDEYELYDYNNKLILEGNEQIILTRIPNARTKFYVSFKPEYRDTTILGRLHFSYNSSENYQIVIKSDPLPSEQCSPFSPQLFVKTNDKRDRFISVSNEYEIWSLDNIKTKEEINGINLQIVFDCDPELKLDTINIPIINGKPFGKTDKIQEIKYGRQ
;
A
#
# COMPACT_ATOMS: atom_id res chain seq x y z
N MET A 1 -68.96 44.47 39.87
CA MET A 1 -69.87 44.29 38.72
C MET A 1 -69.44 43.01 38.04
N ASP A 2 -70.01 41.85 38.24
CA ASP A 2 -71.03 41.25 39.12
C ASP A 2 -70.61 39.77 39.09
N SER A 3 -70.43 39.08 40.23
CA SER A 3 -71.46 38.23 40.87
C SER A 3 -72.14 37.30 39.85
N ASP A 4 -72.16 35.98 39.99
CA ASP A 4 -72.68 35.19 41.12
C ASP A 4 -72.32 33.70 40.89
N GLU A 5 -71.89 32.98 41.94
CA GLU A 5 -72.62 31.87 42.60
C GLU A 5 -73.02 30.68 41.71
N ALA A 6 -72.99 29.42 42.14
CA ALA A 6 -72.54 28.71 43.34
C ALA A 6 -72.75 27.20 43.03
N ARG A 7 -72.01 26.32 43.72
CA ARG A 7 -72.53 25.16 44.50
C ARG A 7 -71.43 24.11 44.73
N ASN A 8 -71.17 23.88 46.02
CA ASN A 8 -70.54 22.70 46.64
C ASN A 8 -71.66 21.83 47.26
N PRO A 9 -71.42 20.65 47.89
CA PRO A 9 -70.34 19.63 47.85
C PRO A 9 -70.98 18.18 47.79
N PRO A 10 -70.57 17.10 48.51
CA PRO A 10 -69.27 16.48 48.86
C PRO A 10 -69.17 14.99 48.39
N LEU A 11 -68.01 14.30 48.54
CA LEU A 11 -67.87 12.99 49.23
C LEU A 11 -66.47 12.34 49.07
N ALA A 12 -66.10 11.61 50.12
CA ALA A 12 -64.82 10.93 50.37
C ALA A 12 -64.53 9.68 49.50
N ILE A 13 -63.27 9.21 49.50
CA ILE A 13 -62.83 7.82 49.81
C ILE A 13 -61.28 7.72 49.72
N LEU A 14 -60.66 7.08 50.72
CA LEU A 14 -59.24 6.72 50.87
C LEU A 14 -58.85 5.46 50.01
N PRO A 15 -57.74 4.74 50.25
CA PRO A 15 -56.51 4.75 49.46
C PRO A 15 -56.27 3.43 48.68
N ALA A 16 -55.68 3.48 47.49
CA ALA A 16 -55.27 2.27 46.76
C ALA A 16 -53.88 2.41 46.12
N VAL A 17 -52.87 2.75 46.92
CA VAL A 17 -51.48 2.77 46.47
C VAL A 17 -50.59 2.04 47.47
N ARG A 18 -50.78 0.72 47.62
CA ARG A 18 -49.79 -0.12 48.31
C ARG A 18 -49.63 -1.55 47.79
N HIS A 19 -50.46 -2.01 46.85
CA HIS A 19 -50.36 -3.40 46.37
C HIS A 19 -49.55 -3.62 45.08
N ASN A 20 -49.24 -2.58 44.31
CA ASN A 20 -48.50 -2.74 43.04
C ASN A 20 -46.96 -2.64 43.16
N ILE A 21 -46.44 -2.12 44.27
CA ILE A 21 -44.99 -1.96 44.44
C ILE A 21 -44.33 -3.26 44.94
N MET A 22 -45.00 -4.01 45.84
CA MET A 22 -44.47 -5.30 46.30
C MET A 22 -44.47 -6.38 45.21
N ARG A 23 -45.43 -6.38 44.28
CA ARG A 23 -45.45 -7.37 43.17
C ARG A 23 -44.29 -7.17 42.19
N ARG A 24 -43.93 -5.91 41.88
CA ARG A 24 -42.81 -5.59 40.96
C ARG A 24 -41.44 -5.90 41.56
N GLN A 25 -41.23 -5.68 42.87
CA GLN A 25 -39.96 -6.04 43.50
C GLN A 25 -39.78 -7.56 43.61
N LEU A 26 -40.86 -8.31 43.82
CA LEU A 26 -40.78 -9.77 43.88
C LEU A 26 -40.45 -10.40 42.52
N THR A 27 -40.90 -9.81 41.40
CA THR A 27 -40.59 -10.30 40.04
C THR A 27 -39.15 -10.03 39.63
N ILE A 28 -38.60 -8.87 40.00
CA ILE A 28 -37.20 -8.53 39.68
C ILE A 28 -36.24 -9.44 40.46
N LEU A 29 -36.57 -9.78 41.70
CA LEU A 29 -35.74 -10.69 42.50
C LEU A 29 -35.75 -12.13 41.96
N THR A 30 -36.88 -12.60 41.40
CA THR A 30 -36.95 -13.95 40.80
C THR A 30 -36.17 -14.04 39.49
N ILE A 31 -36.13 -12.97 38.68
CA ILE A 31 -35.32 -12.93 37.45
C ILE A 31 -33.82 -12.95 37.76
N ILE A 32 -33.38 -12.28 38.83
CA ILE A 32 -31.96 -12.29 39.23
C ILE A 32 -31.54 -13.66 39.77
N ILE A 33 -32.40 -14.35 40.53
CA ILE A 33 -32.10 -15.69 41.05
C ILE A 33 -32.09 -16.74 39.92
N VAL A 34 -32.98 -16.65 38.93
CA VAL A 34 -32.96 -17.53 37.75
C VAL A 34 -31.79 -17.19 36.81
N GLY A 35 -31.42 -15.91 36.67
CA GLY A 35 -30.24 -15.48 35.92
C GLY A 35 -28.92 -15.96 36.53
N LEU A 36 -28.83 -16.06 37.85
CA LEU A 36 -27.66 -16.60 38.55
C LEU A 36 -27.61 -18.14 38.55
N TYR A 37 -28.76 -18.83 38.50
CA TYR A 37 -28.81 -20.30 38.37
C TYR A 37 -28.58 -20.82 36.95
N SER A 38 -28.79 -20.00 35.91
CA SER A 38 -28.43 -20.36 34.53
C SER A 38 -26.95 -20.15 34.17
N CYS A 39 -26.14 -19.66 35.11
CA CYS A 39 -24.68 -19.63 35.00
C CYS A 39 -23.98 -20.70 35.87
N SER A 40 -24.71 -21.74 36.30
CA SER A 40 -24.14 -22.87 37.02
C SER A 40 -24.26 -24.15 36.17
N THR A 41 -23.09 -24.64 35.75
CA THR A 41 -22.82 -25.99 35.27
C THR A 41 -23.58 -26.46 34.03
N LYS A 42 -23.06 -26.10 32.86
CA LYS A 42 -22.71 -27.14 31.90
C LYS A 42 -21.19 -27.23 31.87
N ASP A 43 -20.67 -28.27 32.50
CA ASP A 43 -19.37 -28.84 32.13
C ASP A 43 -19.47 -29.28 30.67
N SER A 44 -19.34 -28.32 29.76
CA SER A 44 -18.69 -28.62 28.50
C SER A 44 -17.31 -29.14 28.91
N ASN A 45 -17.02 -30.39 28.55
CA ASN A 45 -15.66 -30.85 28.34
C ASN A 45 -14.93 -29.76 27.56
N VAL A 46 -14.33 -28.82 28.29
CA VAL A 46 -13.16 -28.11 27.83
C VAL A 46 -12.18 -29.25 27.73
N GLN A 47 -12.12 -29.87 26.55
CA GLN A 47 -10.84 -30.33 26.06
C GLN A 47 -9.93 -29.15 26.36
N GLN A 48 -9.11 -29.29 27.40
CA GLN A 48 -7.86 -28.59 27.44
C GLN A 48 -7.27 -28.90 26.07
N VAL A 49 -7.43 -27.96 25.15
CA VAL A 49 -6.55 -27.83 24.03
C VAL A 49 -5.25 -27.58 24.75
N THR A 50 -4.53 -28.65 25.06
CA THR A 50 -3.09 -28.63 25.14
C THR A 50 -2.70 -27.90 23.88
N ALA A 51 -2.41 -26.60 24.03
CA ALA A 51 -1.67 -25.87 23.03
C ALA A 51 -0.36 -26.65 22.96
N ASP A 52 -0.31 -27.62 22.04
CA ASP A 52 0.94 -28.18 21.60
C ASP A 52 1.73 -26.95 21.16
N ASN A 53 2.73 -26.59 21.97
CA ASN A 53 3.65 -25.53 21.64
C ASN A 53 4.48 -26.03 20.45
N SER A 54 3.90 -26.00 19.26
CA SER A 54 4.56 -26.37 18.02
C SER A 54 5.69 -25.37 17.81
N THR A 55 6.91 -25.81 18.06
CA THR A 55 8.10 -25.00 17.81
C THR A 55 8.51 -25.21 16.37
N PHE A 56 8.52 -24.14 15.57
CA PHE A 56 9.13 -24.14 14.25
C PHE A 56 10.62 -23.82 14.40
N SER A 57 11.48 -24.63 13.79
CA SER A 57 12.93 -24.39 13.71
C SER A 57 13.37 -24.52 12.26
N ASP A 58 13.87 -23.41 11.70
CA ASP A 58 14.60 -23.48 10.43
C ASP A 58 15.96 -24.16 10.64
N LYS A 59 16.44 -24.87 9.62
CA LYS A 59 17.72 -25.58 9.59
C LYS A 59 18.80 -24.82 8.82
N ASP A 60 18.42 -23.77 8.12
CA ASP A 60 19.32 -22.97 7.29
C ASP A 60 20.06 -21.92 8.14
N PHE A 61 21.27 -21.53 7.72
CA PHE A 61 22.13 -20.64 8.50
C PHE A 61 22.73 -19.51 7.65
N SER A 62 23.01 -18.38 8.31
CA SER A 62 23.80 -17.27 7.75
C SER A 62 25.27 -17.69 7.62
N SER A 63 25.95 -17.20 6.58
CA SER A 63 27.35 -17.54 6.31
C SER A 63 28.12 -16.38 5.68
N ILE A 64 29.45 -16.43 5.80
CA ILE A 64 30.38 -15.55 5.10
C ILE A 64 31.45 -16.40 4.39
N GLU A 65 31.67 -16.11 3.12
CA GLU A 65 32.72 -16.70 2.30
C GLU A 65 33.69 -15.60 1.87
N LEU A 66 34.99 -15.83 2.09
CA LEU A 66 36.06 -14.92 1.70
C LEU A 66 36.83 -15.54 0.53
N PHE A 67 37.02 -14.76 -0.53
CA PHE A 67 37.76 -15.20 -1.72
C PHE A 67 39.17 -14.59 -1.72
N PRO A 68 40.14 -15.24 -2.39
CA PRO A 68 41.47 -14.69 -2.57
C PRO A 68 41.42 -13.30 -3.21
N VAL A 69 42.39 -12.45 -2.84
CA VAL A 69 42.53 -11.07 -3.36
C VAL A 69 42.67 -11.09 -4.88
N ASP A 70 41.84 -10.32 -5.56
CA ASP A 70 42.09 -9.94 -6.95
C ASP A 70 42.92 -8.64 -6.97
N SER A 71 43.98 -8.65 -7.77
CA SER A 71 45.02 -7.61 -7.85
C SER A 71 44.53 -6.18 -8.11
N PHE A 72 43.28 -6.00 -8.54
CA PHE A 72 42.70 -4.69 -8.87
C PHE A 72 41.57 -4.19 -7.95
N SER A 73 40.89 -5.06 -7.18
CA SER A 73 39.62 -4.70 -6.51
C SER A 73 39.55 -5.05 -5.02
N GLY A 74 40.64 -5.56 -4.43
CA GLY A 74 40.70 -5.93 -3.02
C GLY A 74 40.13 -7.32 -2.73
N ASN A 75 39.65 -7.55 -1.50
CA ASN A 75 39.06 -8.83 -1.11
C ASN A 75 37.64 -8.92 -1.66
N LYS A 76 37.35 -9.99 -2.41
CA LYS A 76 35.97 -10.36 -2.74
C LYS A 76 35.38 -11.15 -1.58
N TYR A 77 34.12 -10.87 -1.24
CA TYR A 77 33.39 -11.61 -0.22
C TYR A 77 31.95 -11.88 -0.66
N LYS A 78 31.37 -12.93 -0.07
CA LYS A 78 29.96 -13.28 -0.21
C LYS A 78 29.35 -13.50 1.17
N ILE A 79 28.27 -12.81 1.46
CA ILE A 79 27.54 -12.94 2.74
C ILE A 79 26.14 -13.46 2.43
N LYS A 80 25.71 -14.51 3.14
CA LYS A 80 24.33 -14.98 3.20
C LYS A 80 23.76 -14.63 4.56
N GLU A 81 22.69 -13.85 4.60
CA GLU A 81 21.99 -13.46 5.82
C GLU A 81 20.55 -13.98 5.79
N ILE A 82 20.10 -14.57 6.89
CA ILE A 82 18.71 -15.04 7.04
C ILE A 82 18.06 -14.25 8.18
N ASN A 83 16.93 -13.59 7.87
CA ASN A 83 16.14 -12.80 8.81
C ASN A 83 14.67 -13.23 8.76
N TYR A 84 13.96 -13.06 9.88
CA TYR A 84 12.55 -13.43 10.01
C TYR A 84 11.74 -12.24 10.50
N ASN A 85 10.57 -12.03 9.89
CA ASN A 85 9.59 -11.07 10.38
C ASN A 85 8.19 -11.66 10.32
N ILE A 86 7.32 -11.27 11.24
CA ILE A 86 5.89 -11.53 11.12
C ILE A 86 5.26 -10.40 10.32
N VAL A 87 4.57 -10.75 9.24
CA VAL A 87 3.91 -9.80 8.35
C VAL A 87 2.42 -10.11 8.25
N TYR A 88 1.62 -9.08 7.99
CA TYR A 88 0.17 -9.20 7.80
C TYR A 88 -0.18 -8.74 6.39
N LEU A 89 -0.58 -9.67 5.52
CA LEU A 89 -0.66 -9.47 4.07
C LEU A 89 -2.00 -9.92 3.52
N ASP A 90 -2.43 -9.27 2.43
CA ASP A 90 -3.57 -9.68 1.62
C ASP A 90 -3.05 -10.14 0.24
N PHE A 91 -3.22 -11.43 -0.06
CA PHE A 91 -2.79 -12.01 -1.32
C PHE A 91 -3.78 -11.78 -2.47
N TYR A 92 -5.06 -11.53 -2.19
CA TYR A 92 -6.12 -11.70 -3.18
C TYR A 92 -7.26 -10.68 -3.14
N GLY A 93 -7.19 -9.57 -2.40
CA GLY A 93 -8.16 -8.45 -2.46
C GLY A 93 -9.59 -8.75 -1.98
N ASP A 94 -9.97 -10.03 -2.02
CA ASP A 94 -11.29 -10.59 -1.76
C ASP A 94 -11.27 -11.60 -0.58
N LYS A 95 -10.08 -11.92 -0.06
CA LYS A 95 -9.91 -12.74 1.15
C LYS A 95 -9.45 -11.88 2.31
N ASP A 96 -9.77 -12.30 3.52
CA ASP A 96 -9.25 -11.68 4.72
C ASP A 96 -7.72 -11.73 4.69
N ALA A 97 -7.08 -10.62 5.08
CA ALA A 97 -5.64 -10.60 5.24
C ALA A 97 -5.20 -11.64 6.30
N GLU A 98 -4.06 -12.27 6.05
CA GLU A 98 -3.52 -13.37 6.84
C GLU A 98 -2.11 -13.01 7.37
N ARG A 99 -1.68 -13.68 8.44
CA ARG A 99 -0.34 -13.48 9.02
C ARG A 99 0.62 -14.56 8.53
N PHE A 100 1.83 -14.14 8.15
CA PHE A 100 2.88 -15.00 7.63
C PHE A 100 4.20 -14.76 8.36
N ILE A 101 5.05 -15.78 8.38
CA ILE A 101 6.48 -15.62 8.63
C ILE A 101 7.12 -15.29 7.29
N ALA A 102 7.67 -14.08 7.16
CA ALA A 102 8.52 -13.69 6.04
C ALA A 102 9.97 -14.07 6.37
N ARG A 103 10.45 -15.14 5.74
CA ARG A 103 11.84 -15.59 5.83
C ARG A 103 12.65 -14.92 4.72
N LYS A 104 13.39 -13.86 5.05
CA LYS A 104 14.24 -13.09 4.12
C LYS A 104 15.65 -13.67 4.11
N THR A 105 16.06 -14.24 2.98
CA THR A 105 17.45 -14.61 2.70
C THR A 105 18.07 -13.55 1.79
N THR A 106 19.12 -12.88 2.25
CA THR A 106 19.88 -11.89 1.46
C THR A 106 21.24 -12.48 1.13
N THR A 107 21.62 -12.49 -0.14
CA THR A 107 22.96 -12.88 -0.59
C THR A 107 23.65 -11.66 -1.19
N THR A 108 24.69 -11.17 -0.54
CA THR A 108 25.47 -9.99 -0.94
C THR A 108 26.82 -10.44 -1.48
N GLU A 109 27.17 -10.03 -2.69
CA GLU A 109 28.49 -10.18 -3.28
C GLU A 109 29.11 -8.80 -3.53
N ALA A 110 30.30 -8.56 -2.99
CA ALA A 110 30.98 -7.27 -3.09
C ALA A 110 32.51 -7.41 -3.02
N HIS A 111 33.19 -6.30 -3.34
CA HIS A 111 34.63 -6.16 -3.31
C HIS A 111 35.02 -5.01 -2.37
N THR A 112 36.04 -5.17 -1.54
CA THR A 112 36.42 -4.12 -0.57
C THR A 112 36.96 -2.84 -1.21
N GLY A 113 37.42 -2.90 -2.46
CA GLY A 113 37.99 -1.77 -3.20
C GLY A 113 37.07 -1.15 -4.26
N MET A 114 35.80 -1.57 -4.33
CA MET A 114 34.84 -1.03 -5.30
C MET A 114 33.60 -0.51 -4.58
N GLU A 115 33.06 0.59 -5.09
CA GLU A 115 31.73 1.05 -4.70
C GLU A 115 30.66 0.17 -5.36
N GLY A 116 29.60 -0.14 -4.61
CA GLY A 116 28.52 -1.00 -5.06
C GLY A 116 28.61 -2.45 -4.58
N GLN A 117 27.48 -3.14 -4.66
CA GLN A 117 27.28 -4.52 -4.23
C GLN A 117 26.20 -5.14 -5.10
N ASN A 118 26.27 -6.45 -5.31
CA ASN A 118 25.17 -7.20 -5.91
C ASN A 118 24.42 -7.94 -4.81
N ARG A 119 23.13 -7.64 -4.65
CA ARG A 119 22.27 -8.25 -3.64
C ARG A 119 21.15 -9.04 -4.30
N LEU A 120 21.10 -10.32 -3.98
CA LEU A 120 19.98 -11.19 -4.29
C LEU A 120 19.15 -11.40 -3.02
N ILE A 121 17.93 -10.90 -3.02
CA ILE A 121 16.99 -11.08 -1.91
C ILE A 121 15.94 -12.11 -2.31
N GLN A 122 15.76 -13.11 -1.46
CA GLN A 122 14.66 -14.07 -1.52
C GLN A 122 13.81 -13.94 -0.27
N ILE A 123 12.49 -13.86 -0.41
CA ILE A 123 11.54 -13.92 0.70
C ILE A 123 10.61 -15.10 0.49
N ASP A 124 10.63 -16.04 1.43
CA ASP A 124 9.67 -17.13 1.50
C ASP A 124 8.57 -16.76 2.49
N LEU A 125 7.30 -16.76 2.05
CA LEU A 125 6.14 -16.51 2.89
C LEU A 125 5.59 -17.83 3.42
N LEU A 126 5.75 -18.05 4.72
CA LEU A 126 5.38 -19.28 5.41
C LEU A 126 4.10 -19.01 6.23
N PRO A 127 2.99 -19.73 5.99
CA PRO A 127 1.79 -19.59 6.82
C PRO A 127 2.06 -19.94 8.28
N LEU A 128 1.51 -19.17 9.22
CA LEU A 128 1.72 -19.44 10.66
C LEU A 128 1.19 -20.80 11.11
N ASN A 129 0.14 -21.31 10.45
CA ASN A 129 -0.44 -22.62 10.73
C ASN A 129 0.31 -23.79 10.08
N ASN A 130 1.20 -23.52 9.11
CA ASN A 130 2.01 -24.54 8.45
C ASN A 130 3.33 -23.92 7.93
N PRO A 131 4.27 -23.58 8.83
CA PRO A 131 5.47 -22.84 8.46
C PRO A 131 6.52 -23.68 7.71
N GLU A 132 6.29 -24.99 7.55
CA GLU A 132 7.22 -25.88 6.83
C GLU A 132 7.19 -25.70 5.32
N LYS A 133 6.12 -25.11 4.77
CA LYS A 133 5.93 -24.94 3.33
C LYS A 133 5.61 -23.50 2.97
N ALA A 134 6.48 -22.90 2.16
CA ALA A 134 6.22 -21.60 1.57
C ALA A 134 5.00 -21.66 0.63
N VAL A 135 4.12 -20.66 0.77
CA VAL A 135 3.00 -20.46 -0.16
C VAL A 135 3.36 -19.51 -1.31
N LEU A 136 4.38 -18.68 -1.11
CA LEU A 136 4.95 -17.80 -2.12
C LEU A 136 6.44 -17.61 -1.87
N THR A 137 7.21 -17.53 -2.95
CA THR A 137 8.61 -17.10 -2.96
C THR A 137 8.74 -15.88 -3.85
N ILE A 138 9.29 -14.80 -3.29
CA ILE A 138 9.69 -13.58 -3.99
C ILE A 138 11.21 -13.62 -4.13
N LYS A 139 11.76 -13.34 -5.31
CA LYS A 139 13.20 -13.40 -5.53
C LYS A 139 13.66 -12.37 -6.56
N HIS A 140 14.48 -11.42 -6.14
CA HIS A 140 14.90 -10.30 -6.98
C HIS A 140 16.36 -9.89 -6.72
N ASN A 141 17.02 -9.41 -7.78
CA ASN A 141 18.33 -8.77 -7.68
C ASN A 141 18.10 -7.28 -7.39
N CYS A 142 18.12 -6.92 -6.11
CA CYS A 142 17.73 -5.62 -5.59
C CYS A 142 18.39 -5.42 -4.21
N ASP A 143 18.45 -4.19 -3.72
CA ASP A 143 19.04 -3.89 -2.42
C ASP A 143 18.06 -4.08 -1.27
N ASP A 144 16.76 -3.93 -1.53
CA ASP A 144 15.69 -4.15 -0.56
C ASP A 144 14.35 -4.60 -1.18
N ILE A 145 13.51 -5.22 -0.34
CA ILE A 145 12.12 -5.58 -0.65
C ILE A 145 11.22 -5.16 0.52
N PHE A 146 10.18 -4.40 0.21
CA PHE A 146 9.14 -3.97 1.14
C PHE A 146 7.84 -4.70 0.82
N LEU A 147 7.32 -5.44 1.81
CA LEU A 147 6.04 -6.15 1.69
C LEU A 147 4.91 -5.23 2.15
N GLU A 148 3.92 -4.99 1.30
CA GLU A 148 2.81 -4.07 1.56
C GLU A 148 1.46 -4.80 1.37
N PHE A 149 0.35 -4.14 1.68
CA PHE A 149 -0.96 -4.74 1.45
C PHE A 149 -1.30 -4.83 -0.06
N GLY A 150 -1.38 -6.06 -0.56
CA GLY A 150 -1.77 -6.39 -1.93
C GLY A 150 -0.65 -6.29 -2.98
N ASN A 151 0.56 -5.91 -2.59
CA ASN A 151 1.71 -5.80 -3.48
C ASN A 151 3.03 -5.89 -2.69
N TYR A 152 4.16 -5.91 -3.39
CA TYR A 152 5.46 -5.63 -2.79
C TYR A 152 6.29 -4.75 -3.71
N LYS A 153 7.24 -4.02 -3.11
CA LYS A 153 8.13 -3.09 -3.80
C LYS A 153 9.58 -3.54 -3.66
N THR A 154 10.31 -3.60 -4.76
CA THR A 154 11.77 -3.76 -4.75
C THR A 154 12.41 -2.39 -4.86
N VAL A 155 13.60 -2.24 -4.28
CA VAL A 155 14.40 -1.02 -4.40
C VAL A 155 15.83 -1.42 -4.73
N LYS A 156 16.42 -0.69 -5.67
CA LYS A 156 17.85 -0.70 -5.94
C LYS A 156 18.36 0.72 -5.73
N TYR A 157 19.22 0.89 -4.74
CA TYR A 157 19.65 2.23 -4.35
C TYR A 157 20.67 2.76 -5.34
N GLY A 158 20.51 4.03 -5.71
CA GLY A 158 21.48 4.72 -6.54
C GLY A 158 22.80 4.91 -5.80
N CYS A 159 23.93 4.83 -6.52
CA CYS A 159 25.21 5.31 -6.00
C CYS A 159 25.58 6.63 -6.65
N CYS A 160 26.32 7.45 -5.91
CA CYS A 160 27.19 8.44 -6.52
C CYS A 160 26.42 9.52 -7.30
N GLY A 161 25.22 9.86 -6.84
CA GLY A 161 24.29 10.77 -7.52
C GLY A 161 23.35 10.09 -8.53
N GLY A 162 23.39 8.77 -8.65
CA GLY A 162 22.37 7.99 -9.34
C GLY A 162 21.08 7.92 -8.54
N GLU A 163 19.97 7.72 -9.24
CA GLU A 163 18.63 7.63 -8.66
C GLU A 163 18.32 6.23 -8.12
N ASP A 164 17.43 6.18 -7.13
CA ASP A 164 16.87 4.92 -6.66
C ASP A 164 15.91 4.35 -7.71
N GLU A 165 16.08 3.07 -8.06
CA GLU A 165 15.16 2.36 -8.95
C GLU A 165 14.15 1.56 -8.12
N TYR A 166 12.86 1.76 -8.41
CA TYR A 166 11.74 1.11 -7.76
C TYR A 166 10.96 0.26 -8.75
N GLU A 167 10.64 -0.97 -8.37
CA GLU A 167 9.67 -1.81 -9.09
C GLU A 167 8.58 -2.29 -8.14
N LEU A 168 7.33 -2.21 -8.58
CA LEU A 168 6.17 -2.64 -7.82
C LEU A 168 5.59 -3.89 -8.45
N TYR A 169 5.32 -4.92 -7.65
CA TYR A 169 4.81 -6.21 -8.11
C TYR A 169 3.56 -6.62 -7.35
N ASP A 170 2.69 -7.38 -8.00
CA ASP A 170 1.66 -8.14 -7.27
C ASP A 170 2.26 -9.39 -6.62
N TYR A 171 1.51 -10.02 -5.71
CA TYR A 171 1.92 -11.27 -5.05
C TYR A 171 1.91 -12.50 -5.98
N ASN A 172 1.61 -12.34 -7.26
CA ASN A 172 1.87 -13.34 -8.31
C ASN A 172 3.19 -13.07 -9.04
N ASN A 173 4.04 -12.19 -8.50
CA ASN A 173 5.31 -11.74 -9.07
C ASN A 173 5.18 -11.08 -10.45
N LYS A 174 4.03 -10.49 -10.76
CA LYS A 174 3.86 -9.71 -11.99
C LYS A 174 4.13 -8.24 -11.73
N LEU A 175 4.95 -7.64 -12.58
CA LEU A 175 5.27 -6.22 -12.52
C LEU A 175 3.99 -5.38 -12.71
N ILE A 176 3.69 -4.52 -11.75
CA ILE A 176 2.63 -3.52 -11.81
C ILE A 176 3.14 -2.28 -12.55
N LEU A 177 4.33 -1.80 -12.19
CA LEU A 177 5.05 -0.67 -12.80
C LEU A 177 6.49 -0.60 -12.27
N GLU A 178 7.29 0.23 -12.92
CA GLU A 178 8.65 0.57 -12.55
C GLU A 178 8.86 2.09 -12.62
N GLY A 179 9.81 2.62 -11.88
CA GLY A 179 10.22 4.02 -11.99
C GLY A 179 11.40 4.36 -11.09
N ASN A 180 11.88 5.59 -11.24
CA ASN A 180 13.02 6.11 -10.51
C ASN A 180 12.54 7.17 -9.51
N GLU A 181 13.24 7.26 -8.37
CA GLU A 181 13.01 8.14 -7.22
C GLU A 181 11.68 7.96 -6.48
N GLN A 182 10.57 7.80 -7.20
CA GLN A 182 9.25 7.79 -6.58
C GLN A 182 8.22 6.97 -7.37
N ILE A 183 7.36 6.29 -6.61
CA ILE A 183 6.08 5.77 -7.05
C ILE A 183 5.01 6.50 -6.23
N ILE A 184 4.13 7.23 -6.92
CA ILE A 184 2.99 7.91 -6.31
C ILE A 184 1.82 6.93 -6.26
N LEU A 185 1.34 6.62 -5.06
CA LEU A 185 0.07 5.92 -4.86
C LEU A 185 -1.06 6.94 -4.84
N THR A 186 -2.13 6.68 -5.60
CA THR A 186 -3.37 7.44 -5.54
C THR A 186 -4.54 6.52 -5.20
N ARG A 187 -5.32 6.88 -4.18
CA ARG A 187 -6.45 6.09 -3.69
C ARG A 187 -7.75 6.90 -3.73
N ILE A 188 -8.83 6.18 -4.02
CA ILE A 188 -10.22 6.67 -3.94
C ILE A 188 -10.88 5.93 -2.75
N PRO A 189 -11.02 6.56 -1.56
CA PRO A 189 -11.25 5.86 -0.29
C PRO A 189 -12.47 4.92 -0.22
N ASN A 190 -13.59 5.27 -0.85
CA ASN A 190 -14.85 4.52 -0.80
C ASN A 190 -15.10 3.63 -2.04
N ALA A 191 -14.39 3.87 -3.15
CA ALA A 191 -14.50 3.08 -4.38
C ALA A 191 -13.57 1.84 -4.39
N ARG A 192 -12.78 1.64 -3.33
CA ARG A 192 -11.70 0.62 -3.24
C ARG A 192 -10.77 0.62 -4.47
N THR A 193 -10.66 1.76 -5.11
CA THR A 193 -9.89 1.93 -6.34
C THR A 193 -8.60 2.66 -6.00
N LYS A 194 -7.48 2.12 -6.47
CA LYS A 194 -6.18 2.76 -6.40
C LYS A 194 -5.47 2.62 -7.74
N PHE A 195 -4.65 3.61 -8.06
CA PHE A 195 -3.72 3.56 -9.17
C PHE A 195 -2.38 4.11 -8.72
N TYR A 196 -1.37 3.83 -9.51
CA TYR A 196 0.00 4.22 -9.24
C TYR A 196 0.57 4.95 -10.43
N VAL A 197 1.47 5.88 -10.15
CA VAL A 197 2.17 6.67 -11.17
C VAL A 197 3.65 6.72 -10.84
N SER A 198 4.48 6.54 -11.85
CA SER A 198 5.93 6.68 -11.73
C SER A 198 6.52 7.17 -13.05
N PHE A 199 7.77 7.61 -13.00
CA PHE A 199 8.53 7.98 -14.19
C PHE A 199 9.82 7.18 -14.23
N LYS A 200 10.19 6.72 -15.43
CA LYS A 200 11.48 6.08 -15.68
C LYS A 200 12.22 6.86 -16.77
N PRO A 201 13.35 7.52 -16.45
CA PRO A 201 14.16 8.21 -17.45
C PRO A 201 14.71 7.25 -18.51
N GLU A 202 14.95 7.78 -19.70
CA GLU A 202 15.62 7.05 -20.78
C GLU A 202 17.07 7.51 -20.89
N TYR A 203 18.00 6.55 -20.83
CA TYR A 203 19.44 6.82 -20.78
C TYR A 203 20.13 6.58 -22.12
N ARG A 204 19.49 5.86 -23.05
CA ARG A 204 20.13 5.40 -24.30
C ARG A 204 19.69 6.19 -25.53
N ASP A 205 18.49 6.73 -25.51
CA ASP A 205 17.89 7.44 -26.65
C ASP A 205 17.73 8.92 -26.33
N THR A 206 18.51 9.77 -26.99
CA THR A 206 18.51 11.23 -26.79
C THR A 206 17.26 11.93 -27.31
N THR A 207 16.36 11.19 -27.98
CA THR A 207 15.07 11.70 -28.47
C THR A 207 13.92 11.38 -27.53
N ILE A 208 14.19 10.65 -26.45
CA ILE A 208 13.22 10.26 -25.42
C ILE A 208 13.74 10.74 -24.07
N LEU A 209 12.94 11.52 -23.36
CA LEU A 209 13.23 11.93 -21.99
C LEU A 209 13.01 10.78 -21.00
N GLY A 210 11.95 10.01 -21.24
CA GLY A 210 11.60 8.87 -20.42
C GLY A 210 10.16 8.44 -20.63
N ARG A 211 9.66 7.63 -19.71
CA ARG A 211 8.32 7.03 -19.75
C ARG A 211 7.61 7.32 -18.45
N LEU A 212 6.42 7.90 -18.54
CA LEU A 212 5.48 7.90 -17.42
C LEU A 212 4.70 6.58 -17.43
N HIS A 213 4.70 5.88 -16.32
CA HIS A 213 3.88 4.70 -16.10
C HIS A 213 2.65 5.08 -15.27
N PHE A 214 1.49 4.59 -15.70
CA PHE A 214 0.22 4.70 -14.98
C PHE A 214 -0.39 3.31 -14.90
N SER A 215 -0.73 2.83 -13.70
CA SER A 215 -1.18 1.45 -13.54
C SER A 215 -2.22 1.29 -12.43
N TYR A 216 -3.27 0.50 -12.67
CA TYR A 216 -4.14 0.03 -11.60
C TYR A 216 -3.65 -1.29 -10.99
N ASN A 217 -3.02 -2.13 -11.82
CA ASN A 217 -2.52 -3.46 -11.49
C ASN A 217 -1.66 -3.99 -12.64
N SER A 218 -1.09 -5.19 -12.49
CA SER A 218 -0.20 -5.82 -13.49
C SER A 218 -0.85 -6.05 -14.87
N SER A 219 -2.18 -6.08 -14.99
CA SER A 219 -2.90 -6.23 -16.26
C SER A 219 -3.33 -4.89 -16.89
N GLU A 220 -3.40 -3.83 -16.08
CA GLU A 220 -3.88 -2.51 -16.47
C GLU A 220 -2.81 -1.46 -16.28
N ASN A 221 -1.69 -1.65 -16.97
CA ASN A 221 -0.53 -0.75 -17.03
C ASN A 221 -0.51 0.02 -18.36
N TYR A 222 -0.25 1.32 -18.32
CA TYR A 222 -0.15 2.23 -19.45
C TYR A 222 1.18 2.98 -19.38
N GLN A 223 1.82 3.16 -20.54
CA GLN A 223 3.08 3.87 -20.69
C GLN A 223 2.89 5.07 -21.61
N ILE A 224 3.34 6.24 -21.18
CA ILE A 224 3.37 7.45 -21.98
C ILE A 224 4.84 7.80 -22.23
N VAL A 225 5.31 7.60 -23.47
CA VAL A 225 6.65 7.94 -23.92
C VAL A 225 6.72 9.44 -24.17
N ILE A 226 7.65 10.11 -23.48
CA ILE A 226 7.86 11.55 -23.60
C ILE A 226 9.05 11.76 -24.52
N LYS A 227 8.76 12.10 -25.77
CA LYS A 227 9.77 12.42 -26.77
C LYS A 227 10.19 13.87 -26.63
N SER A 228 11.43 14.21 -26.93
CA SER A 228 11.86 15.59 -27.10
C SER A 228 12.53 15.77 -28.45
N ASP A 229 12.64 17.01 -28.92
CA ASP A 229 13.70 17.30 -29.88
C ASP A 229 15.06 16.92 -29.23
N PRO A 230 16.09 16.54 -30.00
CA PRO A 230 17.36 16.10 -29.44
C PRO A 230 17.90 17.17 -28.49
N LEU A 231 17.83 16.89 -27.19
CA LEU A 231 18.37 17.78 -26.18
C LEU A 231 19.89 17.55 -26.14
N PRO A 232 20.71 18.58 -25.88
CA PRO A 232 22.08 18.35 -25.45
C PRO A 232 22.03 17.41 -24.24
N SER A 233 22.72 16.27 -24.32
CA SER A 233 22.66 15.17 -23.33
C SER A 233 22.97 15.59 -21.90
N GLU A 234 23.56 16.76 -21.72
CA GLU A 234 24.04 17.29 -20.44
C GLU A 234 23.01 18.17 -19.72
N GLN A 235 21.99 18.70 -20.41
CA GLN A 235 21.13 19.74 -19.80
C GLN A 235 19.99 19.17 -18.94
N CYS A 236 19.43 18.00 -19.26
CA CYS A 236 18.40 17.32 -18.43
C CYS A 236 18.86 15.96 -17.88
N SER A 237 20.18 15.78 -17.73
CA SER A 237 20.81 14.58 -17.17
C SER A 237 20.27 14.23 -15.77
N PRO A 238 20.43 12.99 -15.30
CA PRO A 238 19.55 11.84 -15.49
C PRO A 238 18.29 11.85 -14.60
N PHE A 239 17.96 12.99 -13.98
CA PHE A 239 17.02 13.02 -12.88
C PHE A 239 15.55 12.92 -13.32
N SER A 240 14.80 12.17 -12.55
CA SER A 240 13.36 12.02 -12.63
C SER A 240 12.69 13.38 -12.41
N PRO A 241 11.72 13.75 -13.25
CA PRO A 241 10.98 14.98 -13.10
C PRO A 241 10.13 14.92 -11.82
N GLN A 242 9.71 16.09 -11.36
CA GLN A 242 8.69 16.15 -10.34
C GLN A 242 7.36 15.68 -10.93
N LEU A 243 6.72 14.74 -10.23
CA LEU A 243 5.43 14.18 -10.59
C LEU A 243 4.37 14.65 -9.59
N PHE A 244 3.21 15.06 -10.10
CA PHE A 244 2.07 15.42 -9.26
C PHE A 244 0.78 14.83 -9.81
N VAL A 245 -0.14 14.52 -8.90
CA VAL A 245 -1.53 14.21 -9.22
C VAL A 245 -2.35 15.46 -8.88
N LYS A 246 -2.83 16.15 -9.92
CA LYS A 246 -3.62 17.37 -9.77
C LYS A 246 -5.10 17.09 -9.91
N THR A 247 -5.86 17.69 -9.00
CA THR A 247 -7.32 17.77 -9.07
C THR A 247 -7.76 19.20 -8.81
N ASN A 248 -9.00 19.52 -9.18
CA ASN A 248 -9.59 20.83 -8.95
C ASN A 248 -10.45 20.89 -7.67
N ASP A 249 -10.55 19.77 -6.93
CA ASP A 249 -11.40 19.69 -5.74
C ASP A 249 -10.56 19.83 -4.47
N LYS A 250 -10.91 20.80 -3.64
CA LYS A 250 -10.26 21.10 -2.36
C LYS A 250 -10.33 19.96 -1.33
N ARG A 251 -11.17 18.94 -1.54
CA ARG A 251 -11.28 17.76 -0.66
C ARG A 251 -10.15 16.77 -0.92
N ASP A 252 -9.57 16.79 -2.10
CA ASP A 252 -8.47 15.91 -2.47
C ASP A 252 -7.19 16.38 -1.78
N ARG A 253 -6.40 15.44 -1.28
CA ARG A 253 -5.25 15.78 -0.43
C ARG A 253 -4.08 14.83 -0.65
N PHE A 254 -2.88 15.40 -0.58
CA PHE A 254 -1.64 14.65 -0.47
C PHE A 254 -1.32 14.37 1.00
N ILE A 255 -0.99 13.12 1.30
CA ILE A 255 -0.56 12.65 2.61
C ILE A 255 0.94 12.40 2.54
N SER A 256 1.72 13.35 3.06
CA SER A 256 3.19 13.32 2.98
C SER A 256 3.81 12.11 3.68
N VAL A 257 3.22 11.64 4.78
CA VAL A 257 3.76 10.51 5.57
C VAL A 257 3.73 9.20 4.78
N SER A 258 2.71 8.99 3.94
CA SER A 258 2.54 7.77 3.14
C SER A 258 2.84 7.97 1.65
N ASN A 259 3.27 9.17 1.25
CA ASN A 259 3.43 9.55 -0.16
C ASN A 259 2.21 9.19 -1.02
N GLU A 260 1.01 9.44 -0.48
CA GLU A 260 -0.26 9.00 -1.07
C GLU A 260 -1.16 10.20 -1.38
N TYR A 261 -1.82 10.18 -2.54
CA TYR A 261 -2.92 11.09 -2.85
C TYR A 261 -4.26 10.42 -2.56
N GLU A 262 -5.07 11.04 -1.70
CA GLU A 262 -6.47 10.63 -1.49
C GLU A 262 -7.41 11.53 -2.32
N ILE A 263 -8.16 10.91 -3.23
CA ILE A 263 -9.10 11.59 -4.13
C ILE A 263 -10.53 11.40 -3.60
N TRP A 264 -10.96 12.31 -2.73
CA TRP A 264 -12.29 12.34 -2.13
C TRP A 264 -13.37 12.87 -3.07
N SER A 265 -12.98 13.60 -4.12
CA SER A 265 -13.88 14.08 -5.15
C SER A 265 -14.56 12.97 -5.96
N LEU A 266 -13.95 11.78 -5.97
CA LEU A 266 -14.42 10.60 -6.69
C LEU A 266 -14.87 9.48 -5.75
N ASP A 267 -15.13 9.76 -4.46
CA ASP A 267 -15.40 8.74 -3.46
C ASP A 267 -16.59 7.81 -3.79
N ASN A 268 -17.59 8.31 -4.52
CA ASN A 268 -18.82 7.58 -4.83
C ASN A 268 -18.83 6.86 -6.20
N ILE A 269 -17.71 6.83 -6.93
CA ILE A 269 -17.64 6.09 -8.20
C ILE A 269 -17.81 4.58 -7.96
N LYS A 270 -18.39 3.88 -8.93
CA LYS A 270 -18.57 2.42 -8.89
C LYS A 270 -17.60 1.69 -9.80
N THR A 271 -17.18 2.32 -10.89
CA THR A 271 -16.23 1.74 -11.84
C THR A 271 -15.09 2.70 -12.17
N LYS A 272 -13.99 2.16 -12.71
CA LYS A 272 -12.80 2.95 -13.08
C LYS A 272 -13.10 3.91 -14.23
N GLU A 273 -14.05 3.55 -15.09
CA GLU A 273 -14.49 4.36 -16.22
C GLU A 273 -15.19 5.66 -15.78
N GLU A 274 -15.58 5.79 -14.51
CA GLU A 274 -16.12 7.03 -13.96
C GLU A 274 -15.02 8.02 -13.52
N ILE A 275 -13.75 7.57 -13.46
CA ILE A 275 -12.62 8.41 -13.04
C ILE A 275 -12.35 9.48 -14.11
N ASN A 276 -12.60 10.73 -13.74
CA ASN A 276 -12.39 11.92 -14.56
C ASN A 276 -11.92 13.09 -13.69
N GLY A 277 -11.43 14.17 -14.30
CA GLY A 277 -11.05 15.41 -13.58
C GLY A 277 -9.73 15.33 -12.82
N ILE A 278 -8.93 14.28 -13.06
CA ILE A 278 -7.57 14.13 -12.57
C ILE A 278 -6.60 14.45 -13.73
N ASN A 279 -5.52 15.18 -13.44
CA ASN A 279 -4.41 15.38 -14.37
C ASN A 279 -3.11 14.90 -13.73
N LEU A 280 -2.34 14.08 -14.46
CA LEU A 280 -0.96 13.78 -14.10
C LEU A 280 -0.08 14.92 -14.62
N GLN A 281 0.62 15.58 -13.71
CA GLN A 281 1.47 16.71 -14.02
C GLN A 281 2.93 16.26 -13.93
N ILE A 282 3.70 16.57 -14.98
CA ILE A 282 5.14 16.31 -15.02
C ILE A 282 5.85 17.65 -15.19
N VAL A 283 6.79 17.91 -14.30
CA VAL A 283 7.60 19.14 -14.30
C VAL A 283 9.06 18.74 -14.38
N PHE A 284 9.67 18.99 -15.52
CA PHE A 284 11.12 18.93 -15.68
C PHE A 284 11.70 20.21 -15.11
N ASP A 285 12.80 20.11 -14.36
CA ASP A 285 13.52 21.24 -13.74
C ASP A 285 15.00 21.17 -14.14
N CYS A 286 15.25 21.19 -15.45
CA CYS A 286 16.58 20.97 -15.99
C CYS A 286 17.23 22.19 -16.66
N ASP A 287 16.47 23.25 -16.94
CA ASP A 287 17.00 24.48 -17.53
C ASP A 287 16.09 25.68 -17.18
N PRO A 288 16.59 26.70 -16.45
CA PRO A 288 15.83 27.89 -16.10
C PRO A 288 15.57 28.86 -17.29
N GLU A 289 16.28 28.74 -18.41
CA GLU A 289 16.06 29.52 -19.63
C GLU A 289 15.02 28.87 -20.55
N LEU A 290 14.91 27.54 -20.51
CA LEU A 290 13.72 26.86 -20.97
C LEU A 290 12.61 27.18 -19.97
N LYS A 291 11.62 28.00 -20.33
CA LYS A 291 10.35 27.98 -19.59
C LYS A 291 9.78 26.57 -19.78
N LEU A 292 10.08 25.67 -18.85
CA LEU A 292 9.76 24.26 -19.00
C LEU A 292 8.25 24.12 -18.90
N ASP A 293 7.64 23.80 -20.04
CA ASP A 293 6.21 23.56 -20.11
C ASP A 293 5.86 22.39 -19.21
N THR A 294 4.87 22.59 -18.37
CA THR A 294 4.27 21.51 -17.63
C THR A 294 3.57 20.57 -18.60
N ILE A 295 3.95 19.30 -18.61
CA ILE A 295 3.16 18.29 -19.29
C ILE A 295 1.99 17.91 -18.40
N ASN A 296 0.77 18.02 -18.96
CA ASN A 296 -0.45 17.58 -18.29
C ASN A 296 -1.07 16.42 -19.08
N ILE A 297 -1.23 15.29 -18.41
CA ILE A 297 -1.85 14.08 -18.96
C ILE A 297 -3.21 13.91 -18.26
N PRO A 298 -4.34 14.23 -18.92
CA PRO A 298 -5.64 14.06 -18.32
C PRO A 298 -6.00 12.58 -18.19
N ILE A 299 -6.60 12.21 -17.06
CA ILE A 299 -7.26 10.93 -16.88
C ILE A 299 -8.74 11.12 -17.25
N ILE A 300 -9.14 10.46 -18.33
CA ILE A 300 -10.50 10.49 -18.86
C ILE A 300 -11.00 9.05 -18.88
N ASN A 301 -12.16 8.81 -18.28
CA ASN A 301 -12.73 7.48 -18.10
C ASN A 301 -11.72 6.44 -17.56
N GLY A 302 -10.93 6.86 -16.56
CA GLY A 302 -9.91 6.02 -15.92
C GLY A 302 -8.67 5.74 -16.76
N LYS A 303 -8.47 6.40 -17.90
CA LYS A 303 -7.32 6.12 -18.79
C LYS A 303 -6.55 7.39 -19.14
N PRO A 304 -5.22 7.31 -19.29
CA PRO A 304 -4.44 8.42 -19.83
C PRO A 304 -4.99 8.84 -21.20
N PHE A 305 -5.33 10.12 -21.34
CA PHE A 305 -5.97 10.72 -22.52
C PHE A 305 -7.29 10.04 -22.95
N GLY A 306 -7.90 9.22 -22.09
CA GLY A 306 -9.08 8.41 -22.44
C GLY A 306 -8.81 7.27 -23.44
N LYS A 307 -7.55 6.98 -23.74
CA LYS A 307 -7.17 6.00 -24.77
C LYS A 307 -6.97 4.61 -24.17
N THR A 308 -7.35 3.59 -24.94
CA THR A 308 -7.12 2.18 -24.58
C THR A 308 -5.71 1.70 -24.85
N ASP A 309 -4.96 2.44 -25.67
CA ASP A 309 -3.60 2.12 -26.06
C ASP A 309 -2.69 2.07 -24.83
N LYS A 310 -2.03 0.92 -24.66
CA LYS A 310 -1.13 0.65 -23.53
C LYS A 310 0.19 1.41 -23.64
N ILE A 311 0.55 1.82 -24.85
CA ILE A 311 1.72 2.65 -25.13
C ILE A 311 1.24 3.85 -25.93
N GLN A 312 1.54 5.04 -25.43
CA GLN A 312 1.17 6.31 -26.03
C GLN A 312 2.41 7.20 -26.10
N GLU A 313 2.38 8.19 -26.99
CA GLU A 313 3.52 9.09 -27.20
C GLU A 313 3.07 10.54 -27.16
N ILE A 314 3.92 11.38 -26.58
CA ILE A 314 3.78 12.84 -26.59
C ILE A 314 5.13 13.47 -26.93
N LYS A 315 5.09 14.65 -27.56
CA LYS A 315 6.27 15.44 -27.84
C LYS A 315 6.37 16.59 -26.84
N TYR A 316 7.55 16.69 -26.22
CA TYR A 316 8.00 17.77 -25.37
C TYR A 316 8.88 18.72 -26.19
N GLY A 317 8.62 20.02 -26.12
CA GLY A 317 9.41 21.02 -26.86
C GLY A 317 8.75 22.39 -26.90
N ARG A 318 9.57 23.42 -27.13
CA ARG A 318 9.19 24.84 -27.18
C ARG A 318 8.02 25.05 -28.16
N GLN A 319 6.92 25.66 -27.70
CA GLN A 319 5.95 26.29 -28.59
C GLN A 319 6.53 27.53 -29.27
#